data_AF-A0A7V9D649-F1
#
_entry.id   AF-A0A7V9D649-F1
#
_cell.length_a   1.000
_cell.length_b   1.000
_cell.length_c   1.000
_cell.angle_alpha   90.00
_cell.angle_beta   90.00
_cell.angle_gamma   90.00
#
_symmetry.space_group_name_H-M   'P 1'
#
loop_
_entity.id
_entity.type
_entity.pdbx_description
1 polymer ?
#
loop_
_entity_poly.entity_id
_entity_poly.type
_entity_poly.pdbx_seq_one_letter_code
_entity_poly.pdbx_strand_id
1 'polypeptide(L)'
;MATVAAQRLQAMPREVGARPQLSSREHLITVLLAAWMTAGIFIDGWAHINLTRLETFFTPWHAVFYSGFLATASWVSYEALRFQPRPRAFDRAAVPAGYLVGLLGILLFGLGGVADMLWHVIFGIEVGIDALLSPSHIVLFMGGLLIGSSPLRALWHAHGPPSSYAPILGSLTLTTAGLAFFFLYLSPFTDLTPTTSFVEWAKRAPAELGYADINLSLGVAGFLLSTVILVTPLLLALLRFRLPFGSATLIFTTVAFGLIAMHEFQPAAPLLGAFIGGLLSDVTLAKLRPSPERPAALCAAGALLPALLWASHFGVLAVGYGIGWPAELWTGVIVLSSLIGLLIAFLLVLPRPRTAPA
;
A
#
# COMPACT_ATOMS: atom_id res chain seq x y z
N MET A 1 38.75 64.03 4.51
CA MET A 1 37.45 63.44 4.91
C MET A 1 36.87 62.75 3.70
N ALA A 2 37.08 61.44 3.59
CA ALA A 2 36.66 60.60 2.47
C ALA A 2 35.32 59.94 2.81
N THR A 3 34.31 60.17 1.98
CA THR A 3 32.99 59.53 2.14
C THR A 3 32.90 58.39 1.13
N VAL A 4 33.11 57.17 1.62
CA VAL A 4 32.96 55.92 0.86
C VAL A 4 31.47 55.64 0.68
N ALA A 5 31.02 55.65 -0.57
CA ALA A 5 29.69 55.19 -0.97
C ALA A 5 29.62 53.66 -0.86
N ALA A 6 29.14 53.15 0.27
CA ALA A 6 28.78 51.75 0.40
C ALA A 6 27.41 51.51 -0.24
N GLN A 7 27.40 51.11 -1.52
CA GLN A 7 26.25 50.46 -2.14
C GLN A 7 25.91 49.19 -1.34
N ARG A 8 24.85 49.24 -0.55
CA ARG A 8 24.16 48.03 -0.08
C ARG A 8 23.64 47.29 -1.30
N LEU A 9 24.39 46.29 -1.76
CA LEU A 9 23.85 45.18 -2.54
C LEU A 9 22.76 44.54 -1.68
N GLN A 10 21.51 44.95 -1.91
CA GLN A 10 20.34 44.16 -1.51
C GLN A 10 20.51 42.80 -2.19
N ALA A 11 20.84 41.78 -1.41
CA ALA A 11 20.75 40.41 -1.86
C ALA A 11 19.29 40.18 -2.25
N MET A 12 18.99 40.24 -3.55
CA MET A 12 17.72 39.77 -4.06
C MET A 12 17.53 38.34 -3.55
N PRO A 13 16.34 37.99 -3.00
CA PRO A 13 16.04 36.60 -2.70
C PRO A 13 16.35 35.81 -3.96
N ARG A 14 17.21 34.78 -3.86
CA ARG A 14 17.30 33.79 -4.94
C ARG A 14 15.87 33.34 -5.20
N GLU A 15 15.34 33.63 -6.38
CA GLU A 15 14.18 32.90 -6.87
C GLU A 15 14.55 31.43 -6.73
N VAL A 16 13.93 30.75 -5.77
CA VAL A 16 14.04 29.31 -5.65
C VAL A 16 13.38 28.79 -6.91
N GLY A 17 14.20 28.52 -7.94
CA GLY A 17 13.72 27.99 -9.20
C GLY A 17 12.78 26.83 -8.91
N ALA A 18 11.61 26.84 -9.54
CA ALA A 18 10.62 25.78 -9.35
C ALA A 18 11.29 24.42 -9.56
N ARG A 19 11.13 23.50 -8.60
CA ARG A 19 11.71 22.16 -8.72
C ARG A 19 11.27 21.51 -10.04
N PRO A 20 12.15 20.74 -10.71
CA PRO A 20 11.79 20.02 -11.93
C PRO A 20 10.52 19.18 -11.72
N GLN A 21 9.64 19.21 -12.72
CA GLN A 21 8.41 18.42 -12.75
C GLN A 21 8.54 17.33 -13.79
N LEU A 22 8.15 16.11 -13.45
CA LEU A 22 8.10 15.01 -14.40
C LEU A 22 6.76 15.00 -15.13
N SER A 23 6.77 14.51 -16.35
CA SER A 23 5.57 14.21 -17.11
C SER A 23 4.85 12.99 -16.54
N SER A 24 3.55 12.87 -16.84
CA SER A 24 2.77 11.67 -16.47
C SER A 24 3.33 10.38 -17.07
N ARG A 25 4.00 10.46 -18.23
CA ARG A 25 4.65 9.31 -18.86
C ARG A 25 5.82 8.83 -18.01
N GLU A 26 6.64 9.74 -17.50
CA GLU A 26 7.80 9.39 -16.66
C GLU A 26 7.36 8.82 -15.31
N HIS A 27 6.30 9.38 -14.72
CA HIS A 27 5.65 8.80 -13.55
C HIS A 27 5.10 7.40 -13.82
N LEU A 28 4.48 7.18 -15.00
CA LEU A 28 3.98 5.86 -15.38
C LEU A 28 5.13 4.86 -15.54
N ILE A 29 6.26 5.25 -16.14
CA ILE A 29 7.46 4.39 -16.22
C ILE A 29 7.91 3.99 -14.81
N THR A 30 7.99 4.93 -13.86
CA THR A 30 8.31 4.60 -12.47
C THR A 30 7.33 3.58 -11.88
N VAL A 31 6.02 3.74 -12.14
CA VAL A 31 5.00 2.78 -11.67
C VAL A 31 5.17 1.41 -12.30
N LEU A 32 5.44 1.30 -13.60
CA LEU A 32 5.60 0.01 -14.28
C LEU A 32 6.85 -0.74 -13.80
N LEU A 33 7.95 -0.02 -13.56
CA LEU A 33 9.17 -0.61 -12.99
C LEU A 33 8.95 -1.04 -11.54
N ALA A 34 8.25 -0.22 -10.74
CA ALA A 34 7.86 -0.59 -9.40
C ALA A 34 6.88 -1.78 -9.40
N ALA A 35 6.00 -1.91 -10.41
CA ALA A 35 5.10 -3.05 -10.55
C ALA A 35 5.87 -4.34 -10.84
N TRP A 36 6.95 -4.30 -11.61
CA TRP A 36 7.86 -5.44 -11.77
C TRP A 36 8.45 -5.84 -10.42
N MET A 37 9.03 -4.89 -9.68
CA MET A 37 9.55 -5.16 -8.33
C MET A 37 8.47 -5.75 -7.42
N THR A 38 7.26 -5.20 -7.40
CA THR A 38 6.13 -5.70 -6.62
C THR A 38 5.73 -7.12 -7.06
N ALA A 39 5.57 -7.38 -8.35
CA ALA A 39 5.27 -8.73 -8.84
C ALA A 39 6.35 -9.74 -8.44
N GLY A 40 7.62 -9.32 -8.47
CA GLY A 40 8.76 -10.12 -8.00
C GLY A 40 8.63 -10.56 -6.54
N ILE A 41 8.25 -9.66 -5.62
CA ILE A 41 8.08 -10.04 -4.20
C ILE A 41 6.88 -10.95 -3.96
N PHE A 42 5.79 -10.82 -4.74
CA PHE A 42 4.68 -11.79 -4.68
C PHE A 42 5.10 -13.17 -5.21
N ILE A 43 5.88 -13.21 -6.29
CA ILE A 43 6.46 -14.44 -6.85
C ILE A 43 7.42 -15.10 -5.85
N ASP A 44 8.20 -14.30 -5.13
CA ASP A 44 9.11 -14.77 -4.08
C ASP A 44 8.35 -15.28 -2.83
N GLY A 45 7.31 -14.56 -2.40
CA GLY A 45 6.41 -15.03 -1.35
C GLY A 45 5.73 -16.35 -1.70
N TRP A 46 5.34 -16.56 -2.96
CA TRP A 46 4.83 -17.86 -3.43
C TRP A 46 5.88 -18.97 -3.21
N ALA A 47 7.15 -18.71 -3.51
CA ALA A 47 8.21 -19.69 -3.32
C ALA A 47 8.39 -20.05 -1.83
N HIS A 48 8.36 -19.05 -0.95
CA HIS A 48 8.43 -19.26 0.51
C HIS A 48 7.25 -20.06 1.08
N ILE A 49 6.07 -20.01 0.44
CA ILE A 49 4.87 -20.75 0.89
C ILE A 49 4.85 -22.17 0.33
N ASN A 50 5.22 -22.36 -0.94
CA ASN A 50 4.94 -23.60 -1.67
C ASN A 50 6.16 -24.51 -1.83
N LEU A 51 7.38 -24.01 -1.60
CA LEU A 51 8.60 -24.80 -1.68
C LEU A 51 9.07 -25.22 -0.30
N THR A 52 9.44 -26.49 -0.15
CA THR A 52 9.78 -27.09 1.15
C THR A 52 11.02 -26.51 1.80
N ARG A 53 12.01 -26.05 1.02
CA ARG A 53 13.17 -25.25 1.47
C ARG A 53 13.72 -24.42 0.33
N LEU A 54 14.02 -23.16 0.61
CA LEU A 54 15.03 -22.42 -0.12
C LEU A 54 16.35 -22.68 0.62
N GLU A 55 17.36 -23.20 -0.08
CA GLU A 55 18.65 -23.53 0.54
C GLU A 55 19.68 -22.40 0.45
N THR A 56 19.45 -21.42 -0.42
CA THR A 56 20.35 -20.28 -0.63
C THR A 56 19.58 -18.99 -0.89
N PHE A 57 20.25 -17.86 -0.69
CA PHE A 57 19.72 -16.54 -1.06
C PHE A 57 19.57 -16.37 -2.58
N PHE A 58 20.48 -16.96 -3.36
CA PHE A 58 20.48 -16.77 -4.82
C PHE A 58 19.49 -17.72 -5.50
N THR A 59 18.26 -17.25 -5.61
CA THR A 59 17.16 -18.01 -6.22
C THR A 59 16.62 -17.28 -7.46
N PRO A 60 15.94 -17.99 -8.40
CA PRO A 60 15.27 -17.33 -9.52
C PRO A 60 14.24 -16.29 -9.08
N TRP A 61 13.52 -16.52 -7.97
CA TRP A 61 12.50 -15.61 -7.45
C TRP A 61 13.12 -14.31 -6.91
N HIS A 62 14.20 -14.41 -6.12
CA HIS A 62 15.02 -13.27 -5.75
C HIS A 62 15.58 -12.54 -6.98
N ALA A 63 16.03 -13.27 -8.01
CA ALA A 63 16.53 -12.64 -9.23
C ALA A 63 15.46 -11.78 -9.93
N VAL A 64 14.20 -12.23 -9.97
CA VAL A 64 13.08 -11.42 -10.51
C VAL A 64 12.81 -10.20 -9.63
N PHE A 65 12.80 -10.35 -8.31
CA PHE A 65 12.58 -9.26 -7.37
C PHE A 65 13.68 -8.18 -7.44
N TYR A 66 14.94 -8.59 -7.29
CA TYR A 66 16.10 -7.69 -7.29
C TYR A 66 16.39 -7.08 -8.66
N SER A 67 16.06 -7.75 -9.78
CA SER A 67 16.14 -7.13 -11.11
C SER A 67 15.08 -6.03 -11.30
N GLY A 68 13.86 -6.24 -10.80
CA GLY A 68 12.83 -5.19 -10.76
C GLY A 68 13.26 -3.99 -9.89
N PHE A 69 13.88 -4.26 -8.74
CA PHE A 69 14.50 -3.22 -7.92
C PHE A 69 15.58 -2.46 -8.67
N LEU A 70 16.55 -3.16 -9.28
CA LEU A 70 17.65 -2.55 -10.01
C LEU A 70 17.13 -1.65 -11.15
N ALA A 71 16.17 -2.13 -11.93
CA ALA A 71 15.55 -1.34 -13.00
C ALA A 71 14.89 -0.08 -12.47
N THR A 72 14.13 -0.19 -11.37
CA THR A 72 13.48 0.94 -10.71
C THR A 72 14.49 1.94 -10.15
N ALA A 73 15.52 1.44 -9.47
CA ALA A 73 16.57 2.25 -8.86
C ALA A 73 17.38 3.00 -9.91
N SER A 74 17.75 2.34 -11.01
CA SER A 74 18.43 2.98 -12.15
C SER A 74 17.59 4.09 -12.75
N TRP A 75 16.29 3.84 -12.99
CA TRP A 75 15.38 4.85 -13.55
C TRP A 75 15.21 6.06 -12.63
N VAL A 76 14.90 5.84 -11.35
CA VAL A 76 14.70 6.92 -10.38
C VAL A 76 16.00 7.71 -10.16
N SER A 77 17.15 7.03 -10.15
CA SER A 77 18.46 7.69 -10.05
C SER A 77 18.76 8.51 -11.31
N TYR A 78 18.44 8.00 -12.50
CA TYR A 78 18.56 8.75 -13.75
C TYR A 78 17.71 10.03 -13.72
N GLU A 79 16.45 9.92 -13.32
CA GLU A 79 15.53 11.06 -13.17
C GLU A 79 16.05 12.10 -12.17
N ALA A 80 16.67 11.66 -11.07
CA ALA A 80 17.27 12.55 -10.09
C ALA A 80 18.55 13.24 -10.60
N LEU A 81 19.35 12.53 -11.41
CA LEU A 81 20.67 12.99 -11.87
C LEU A 81 20.60 13.87 -13.13
N ARG A 82 19.62 13.66 -14.01
CA ARG A 82 19.55 14.40 -15.30
C ARG A 82 19.29 15.91 -15.15
N PHE A 83 18.75 16.33 -14.01
CA PHE A 83 18.52 17.75 -13.68
C PHE A 83 19.63 18.36 -12.82
N GLN A 84 20.64 17.58 -12.41
CA GLN A 84 21.71 18.08 -11.55
C GLN A 84 22.61 19.07 -12.30
N PRO A 85 22.97 20.20 -11.67
CA PRO A 85 23.87 21.17 -12.29
C PRO A 85 25.29 20.59 -12.37
N ARG A 86 25.80 20.34 -13.57
CA ARG A 86 27.21 20.00 -13.77
C ARG A 86 28.07 21.28 -13.72
N PRO A 87 29.26 21.28 -13.06
CA PRO A 87 29.92 20.23 -12.28
C PRO A 87 29.80 20.45 -10.74
N ARG A 88 28.64 20.87 -10.23
CA ARG A 88 28.48 21.22 -8.81
C ARG A 88 28.14 20.00 -7.95
N ALA A 89 28.27 20.17 -6.63
CA ALA A 89 27.79 19.22 -5.63
C ALA A 89 26.29 18.93 -5.81
N PHE A 90 25.86 17.74 -5.38
CA PHE A 90 24.48 17.27 -5.50
C PHE A 90 23.49 18.26 -4.87
N ASP A 91 22.59 18.80 -5.68
CA ASP A 91 21.55 19.73 -5.26
C ASP A 91 20.22 19.00 -5.08
N ARG A 92 19.76 18.94 -3.83
CA ARG A 92 18.45 18.35 -3.47
C ARG A 92 17.29 19.13 -4.09
N ALA A 93 17.45 20.42 -4.37
CA ALA A 93 16.42 21.22 -5.04
C ALA A 93 16.27 20.88 -6.52
N ALA A 94 17.31 20.31 -7.14
CA ALA A 94 17.28 19.85 -8.53
C ALA A 94 16.65 18.45 -8.69
N VAL A 95 16.35 17.73 -7.60
CA VAL A 95 15.63 16.46 -7.67
C VAL A 95 14.13 16.71 -7.90
N PRO A 96 13.47 16.00 -8.84
CA PRO A 96 12.04 16.15 -9.04
C PRO A 96 11.22 15.99 -7.75
N ALA A 97 10.16 16.78 -7.63
CA ALA A 97 9.29 16.73 -6.45
C ALA A 97 8.78 15.30 -6.19
N GLY A 98 8.77 14.85 -4.93
CA GLY A 98 8.35 13.49 -4.55
C GLY A 98 9.43 12.39 -4.71
N TYR A 99 10.46 12.59 -5.54
CA TYR A 99 11.48 11.56 -5.85
C TYR A 99 12.67 11.58 -4.88
N LEU A 100 12.90 12.67 -4.15
CA LEU A 100 13.94 12.72 -3.11
C LEU A 100 13.73 11.65 -2.02
N VAL A 101 12.48 11.41 -1.62
CA VAL A 101 12.11 10.34 -0.69
C VAL A 101 12.27 8.95 -1.33
N GLY A 102 12.08 8.85 -2.66
CA GLY A 102 12.36 7.62 -3.41
C GLY A 102 13.84 7.27 -3.44
N LEU A 103 14.74 8.27 -3.54
CA LEU A 103 16.19 8.05 -3.43
C LEU A 103 16.60 7.53 -2.04
N LEU A 104 15.99 8.05 -0.98
CA LEU A 104 16.16 7.47 0.36
C LEU A 104 15.66 6.02 0.39
N GLY A 105 14.52 5.75 -0.25
CA GLY A 105 14.01 4.39 -0.42
C GLY A 105 14.99 3.45 -1.12
N ILE A 106 15.67 3.90 -2.18
CA ILE A 106 16.71 3.13 -2.89
C ILE A 106 17.88 2.82 -1.96
N LEU A 107 18.34 3.80 -1.18
CA LEU A 107 19.42 3.58 -0.22
C LEU A 107 19.01 2.55 0.84
N LEU A 108 17.83 2.72 1.45
CA LEU A 108 17.33 1.79 2.45
C LEU A 108 17.13 0.39 1.89
N PHE A 109 16.54 0.27 0.70
CA PHE A 109 16.34 -1.03 0.05
C PHE A 109 17.67 -1.69 -0.30
N GLY A 110 18.64 -0.96 -0.85
CA GLY A 110 19.97 -1.49 -1.16
C GLY A 110 20.70 -1.98 0.09
N LEU A 111 20.67 -1.20 1.18
CA LEU A 111 21.23 -1.62 2.47
C LEU A 111 20.48 -2.81 3.06
N GLY A 112 19.14 -2.80 2.96
CA GLY A 112 18.26 -3.88 3.37
C GLY A 112 18.60 -5.18 2.66
N GLY A 113 18.79 -5.16 1.34
CA GLY A 113 19.12 -6.37 0.57
C GLY A 113 20.51 -6.92 0.85
N VAL A 114 21.50 -6.06 1.15
CA VAL A 114 22.81 -6.53 1.63
C VAL A 114 22.66 -7.15 3.02
N ALA A 115 21.91 -6.51 3.92
CA ALA A 115 21.65 -7.04 5.25
C ALA A 115 20.88 -8.37 5.18
N ASP A 116 19.94 -8.50 4.25
CA ASP A 116 19.15 -9.69 3.99
C ASP A 116 20.01 -10.86 3.55
N MET A 117 20.86 -10.64 2.55
CA MET A 117 21.84 -11.64 2.11
C MET A 117 22.75 -12.08 3.28
N LEU A 118 23.27 -11.14 4.06
CA LEU A 118 24.11 -11.47 5.23
C LEU A 118 23.32 -12.22 6.30
N TRP A 119 22.06 -11.85 6.52
CA TRP A 119 21.18 -12.52 7.47
C TRP A 119 20.98 -13.97 7.10
N HIS A 120 20.68 -14.25 5.83
CA HIS A 120 20.54 -15.60 5.32
C HIS A 120 21.82 -16.44 5.43
N VAL A 121 23.00 -15.82 5.28
CA VAL A 121 24.29 -16.50 5.44
C VAL A 121 24.59 -16.84 6.91
N ILE A 122 24.22 -15.97 7.85
CA ILE A 122 24.57 -16.11 9.27
C ILE A 122 23.54 -16.94 10.03
N PHE A 123 22.25 -16.67 9.81
CA PHE A 123 21.13 -17.22 10.59
C PHE A 123 20.30 -18.26 9.82
N GLY A 124 20.52 -18.39 8.50
CA GLY A 124 19.72 -19.22 7.62
C GLY A 124 18.49 -18.50 7.07
N ILE A 125 17.66 -19.23 6.31
CA ILE A 125 16.44 -18.69 5.70
C ILE A 125 15.26 -18.86 6.64
N GLU A 126 14.59 -17.76 6.96
CA GLU A 126 13.43 -17.72 7.84
C GLU A 126 12.22 -18.43 7.23
N VAL A 127 11.36 -18.97 8.10
CA VAL A 127 10.17 -19.73 7.72
C VAL A 127 8.93 -19.10 8.34
N GLY A 128 7.84 -19.04 7.59
CA GLY A 128 6.56 -18.53 8.07
C GLY A 128 6.60 -17.02 8.36
N ILE A 129 6.03 -16.61 9.50
CA ILE A 129 5.91 -15.18 9.85
C ILE A 129 7.26 -14.50 10.10
N ASP A 130 8.28 -15.28 10.48
CA ASP A 130 9.62 -14.77 10.79
C ASP A 130 10.24 -14.08 9.56
N ALA A 131 9.98 -14.60 8.35
CA ALA A 131 10.45 -13.98 7.11
C ALA A 131 9.89 -12.57 6.91
N LEU A 132 8.62 -12.32 7.26
CA LEU A 132 8.01 -10.99 7.13
C LEU A 132 8.48 -10.02 8.21
N LEU A 133 8.81 -10.53 9.40
CA LEU A 133 9.16 -9.72 10.56
C LEU A 133 10.67 -9.57 10.77
N SER A 134 11.49 -10.22 9.92
CA SER A 134 12.92 -10.13 10.07
C SER A 134 13.42 -8.71 9.81
N PRO A 135 14.46 -8.24 10.53
CA PRO A 135 14.89 -6.84 10.43
C PRO A 135 15.29 -6.42 9.01
N SER A 136 15.90 -7.31 8.22
CA SER A 136 16.27 -7.02 6.82
C SER A 136 15.05 -6.81 5.94
N HIS A 137 14.04 -7.68 6.04
CA HIS A 137 12.79 -7.58 5.29
C HIS A 137 12.00 -6.32 5.64
N ILE A 138 11.98 -5.90 6.91
CA ILE A 138 11.35 -4.63 7.31
C ILE A 138 12.08 -3.42 6.67
N VAL A 139 13.41 -3.44 6.60
CA VAL A 139 14.18 -2.36 5.96
C VAL A 139 13.92 -2.34 4.43
N LEU A 140 13.90 -3.51 3.79
CA LEU A 140 13.52 -3.68 2.39
C LEU A 140 12.10 -3.14 2.13
N PHE A 141 11.14 -3.51 2.98
CA PHE A 141 9.76 -3.06 2.91
C PHE A 141 9.64 -1.54 2.99
N MET A 142 10.29 -0.93 3.98
CA MET A 142 10.33 0.52 4.12
C MET A 142 10.91 1.17 2.86
N GLY A 143 12.03 0.66 2.35
CA GLY A 143 12.63 1.14 1.11
C GLY A 143 11.68 1.06 -0.08
N GLY A 144 11.02 -0.09 -0.24
CA GLY A 144 10.05 -0.35 -1.31
C GLY A 144 8.83 0.57 -1.26
N LEU A 145 8.27 0.80 -0.07
CA LEU A 145 7.16 1.75 0.12
C LEU A 145 7.56 3.18 -0.26
N LEU A 146 8.75 3.62 0.15
CA LEU A 146 9.24 4.97 -0.17
C LEU A 146 9.47 5.14 -1.68
N ILE A 147 10.00 4.13 -2.36
CA ILE A 147 10.16 4.11 -3.82
C ILE A 147 8.79 4.13 -4.51
N GLY A 148 7.92 3.17 -4.19
CA GLY A 148 6.63 2.95 -4.86
C GLY A 148 5.66 4.13 -4.73
N SER A 149 5.75 4.91 -3.64
CA SER A 149 4.92 6.11 -3.43
C SER A 149 5.47 7.38 -4.08
N SER A 150 6.60 7.34 -4.79
CA SER A 150 7.21 8.54 -5.40
C SER A 150 6.31 9.26 -6.41
N PRO A 151 5.65 8.56 -7.36
CA PRO A 151 4.72 9.22 -8.29
C PRO A 151 3.52 9.85 -7.60
N LEU A 152 2.94 9.17 -6.59
CA LEU A 152 1.84 9.71 -5.81
C LEU A 152 2.24 10.99 -5.08
N ARG A 153 3.39 11.01 -4.39
CA ARG A 153 3.89 12.22 -3.70
C ARG A 153 4.16 13.36 -4.67
N ALA A 154 4.71 13.07 -5.85
CA ALA A 154 4.97 14.08 -6.86
C ALA A 154 3.67 14.76 -7.33
N LEU A 155 2.68 13.94 -7.72
CA LEU A 155 1.40 14.40 -8.25
C LEU A 155 0.48 14.99 -7.17
N TRP A 156 0.69 14.66 -5.90
CA TRP A 156 -0.02 15.27 -4.77
C TRP A 156 0.19 16.78 -4.70
N HIS A 157 1.42 17.22 -4.93
CA HIS A 157 1.84 18.62 -4.87
C HIS A 157 1.81 19.34 -6.22
N ALA A 158 1.44 18.63 -7.30
CA ALA A 158 1.30 19.24 -8.61
C ALA A 158 0.11 20.23 -8.63
N HIS A 159 0.28 21.33 -9.36
CA HIS A 159 -0.77 22.33 -9.56
C HIS A 159 -1.75 21.86 -10.62
N GLY A 160 -3.06 22.04 -10.36
CA GLY A 160 -4.12 21.68 -11.30
C GLY A 160 -4.54 20.21 -11.24
N PRO A 161 -5.46 19.82 -12.13
CA PRO A 161 -5.90 18.43 -12.27
C PRO A 161 -4.80 17.58 -12.93
N PRO A 162 -4.66 16.30 -12.54
CA PRO A 162 -3.73 15.40 -13.20
C PRO A 162 -4.17 15.15 -14.65
N SER A 163 -3.22 15.16 -15.59
CA SER A 163 -3.49 14.78 -16.99
C SER A 163 -3.71 13.28 -17.16
N SER A 164 -3.31 12.46 -16.19
CA SER A 164 -3.61 11.03 -16.12
C SER A 164 -3.66 10.54 -14.67
N TYR A 165 -4.63 9.68 -14.38
CA TYR A 165 -4.76 9.01 -13.08
C TYR A 165 -3.95 7.73 -12.97
N ALA A 166 -3.43 7.19 -14.07
CA ALA A 166 -2.71 5.90 -14.06
C ALA A 166 -1.50 5.90 -13.11
N PRO A 167 -0.64 6.93 -13.06
CA PRO A 167 0.48 6.92 -12.12
C PRO A 167 0.04 7.08 -10.65
N ILE A 168 -1.06 7.80 -10.41
CA ILE A 168 -1.63 7.99 -9.07
C ILE A 168 -2.18 6.65 -8.56
N LEU A 169 -3.08 6.03 -9.35
CA LEU A 169 -3.73 4.78 -8.98
C LEU A 169 -2.74 3.62 -8.94
N GLY A 170 -1.79 3.55 -9.86
CA GLY A 170 -0.75 2.52 -9.84
C GLY A 170 0.16 2.64 -8.62
N SER A 171 0.64 3.85 -8.31
CA SER A 171 1.46 4.08 -7.11
C SER A 171 0.68 3.75 -5.83
N LEU A 172 -0.58 4.21 -5.72
CA LEU A 172 -1.46 3.89 -4.59
C LEU A 172 -1.66 2.38 -4.46
N THR A 173 -2.05 1.70 -5.54
CA THR A 173 -2.31 0.25 -5.56
C THR A 173 -1.07 -0.56 -5.17
N LEU A 174 0.10 -0.27 -5.76
CA LEU A 174 1.32 -1.01 -5.48
C LEU A 174 1.78 -0.83 -4.03
N THR A 175 1.65 0.38 -3.47
CA THR A 175 2.00 0.63 -2.06
C THR A 175 1.03 -0.05 -1.11
N THR A 176 -0.27 -0.06 -1.43
CA THR A 176 -1.28 -0.82 -0.67
C THR A 176 -1.03 -2.32 -0.76
N ALA A 177 -0.69 -2.85 -1.94
CA ALA A 177 -0.35 -4.26 -2.13
C ALA A 177 0.90 -4.67 -1.36
N GLY A 178 1.95 -3.85 -1.38
CA GLY A 178 3.15 -4.08 -0.56
C GLY A 178 2.83 -4.08 0.94
N LEU A 179 2.00 -3.15 1.41
CA LEU A 179 1.56 -3.14 2.81
C LEU A 179 0.76 -4.39 3.15
N ALA A 180 -0.20 -4.77 2.31
CA ALA A 180 -1.01 -5.97 2.51
C ALA A 180 -0.17 -7.26 2.50
N PHE A 181 0.88 -7.35 1.67
CA PHE A 181 1.82 -8.46 1.65
C PHE A 181 2.50 -8.63 3.02
N PHE A 182 2.99 -7.56 3.64
CA PHE A 182 3.63 -7.65 4.96
C PHE A 182 2.67 -8.04 6.09
N PHE A 183 1.36 -7.97 5.86
CA PHE A 183 0.32 -8.40 6.78
C PHE A 183 -0.43 -9.65 6.30
N LEU A 184 0.12 -10.41 5.34
CA LEU A 184 -0.57 -11.56 4.73
C LEU A 184 -1.03 -12.61 5.73
N TYR A 185 -0.31 -12.77 6.84
CA TYR A 185 -0.62 -13.72 7.92
C TYR A 185 -1.93 -13.39 8.68
N LEU A 186 -2.50 -12.20 8.45
CA LEU A 186 -3.82 -11.78 8.94
C LEU A 186 -4.78 -11.45 7.78
N SER A 187 -4.50 -11.89 6.56
CA SER A 187 -5.30 -11.52 5.40
C SER A 187 -6.61 -12.31 5.33
N PRO A 188 -7.79 -11.65 5.33
CA PRO A 188 -9.07 -12.32 5.11
C PRO A 188 -9.21 -12.88 3.69
N PHE A 189 -8.35 -12.48 2.74
CA PHE A 189 -8.41 -13.00 1.37
C PHE A 189 -7.86 -14.42 1.24
N THR A 190 -7.02 -14.84 2.18
CA THR A 190 -6.42 -16.18 2.23
C THR A 190 -6.92 -16.97 3.44
N ASP A 191 -7.62 -16.31 4.37
CA ASP A 191 -8.18 -16.92 5.56
C ASP A 191 -9.49 -17.67 5.29
N LEU A 192 -9.56 -18.91 5.77
CA LEU A 192 -10.74 -19.76 5.71
C LEU A 192 -11.46 -19.87 7.06
N THR A 193 -11.00 -19.16 8.10
CA THR A 193 -11.61 -19.20 9.44
C THR A 193 -13.13 -19.00 9.46
N PRO A 194 -13.74 -18.18 8.57
CA PRO A 194 -15.19 -17.98 8.58
C PRO A 194 -16.01 -19.12 7.97
N THR A 195 -15.36 -20.09 7.32
CA THR A 195 -16.05 -21.15 6.58
C THR A 195 -16.62 -22.25 7.48
N THR A 196 -17.67 -22.91 7.03
CA THR A 196 -18.30 -24.01 7.78
C THR A 196 -17.31 -25.15 8.05
N SER A 197 -16.49 -25.51 7.06
CA SER A 197 -15.48 -26.56 7.20
C SER A 197 -14.44 -26.25 8.27
N PHE A 198 -13.97 -25.00 8.35
CA PHE A 198 -12.98 -24.61 9.34
C PHE A 198 -13.56 -24.65 10.75
N VAL A 199 -14.77 -24.09 10.95
CA VAL A 199 -15.41 -24.07 12.26
C VAL A 199 -15.70 -25.48 12.76
N GLU A 200 -16.15 -26.39 11.88
CA GLU A 200 -16.36 -27.79 12.24
C GLU A 200 -15.06 -28.53 12.58
N TRP A 201 -13.96 -28.20 11.91
CA TRP A 201 -12.63 -28.69 12.29
C TRP A 201 -12.21 -28.13 13.67
N ALA A 202 -12.39 -26.84 13.91
CA ALA A 202 -12.00 -26.17 15.16
C ALA A 202 -12.76 -26.73 16.37
N LYS A 203 -14.04 -27.10 16.21
CA LYS A 203 -14.84 -27.76 17.27
C LYS A 203 -14.30 -29.12 17.70
N ARG A 204 -13.53 -29.80 16.85
CA ARG A 204 -12.92 -31.11 17.15
C ARG A 204 -11.58 -30.96 17.87
N ALA A 205 -11.00 -29.77 17.89
CA ALA A 205 -9.78 -29.52 18.64
C ALA A 205 -10.05 -29.56 20.15
N PRO A 206 -9.08 -30.00 20.98
CA PRO A 206 -9.25 -30.01 22.43
C PRO A 206 -9.57 -28.60 22.96
N ALA A 207 -10.73 -28.45 23.59
CA ALA A 207 -11.25 -27.14 24.04
C ALA A 207 -10.32 -26.45 25.05
N GLU A 208 -9.62 -27.23 25.87
CA GLU A 208 -8.66 -26.77 26.88
C GLU A 208 -7.50 -25.95 26.28
N LEU A 209 -7.22 -26.12 24.99
CA LEU A 209 -6.14 -25.43 24.29
C LEU A 209 -6.57 -24.08 23.71
N GLY A 210 -7.86 -23.74 23.75
CA GLY A 210 -8.37 -22.41 23.32
C GLY A 210 -8.19 -22.08 21.82
N TYR A 211 -7.86 -23.06 20.98
CA TYR A 211 -7.55 -22.83 19.57
C TYR A 211 -8.68 -22.18 18.79
N ALA A 212 -9.93 -22.56 19.06
CA ALA A 212 -11.09 -21.98 18.38
C ALA A 212 -11.17 -20.46 18.64
N ASP A 213 -11.06 -20.03 19.90
CA ASP A 213 -11.18 -18.63 20.30
C ASP A 213 -10.03 -17.77 19.77
N ILE A 214 -8.81 -18.31 19.74
CA ILE A 214 -7.64 -17.63 19.18
C ILE A 214 -7.83 -17.41 17.68
N ASN A 215 -8.21 -18.45 16.93
CA ASN A 215 -8.41 -18.34 15.48
C ASN A 215 -9.56 -17.39 15.12
N LEU A 216 -10.66 -17.41 15.90
CA LEU A 216 -11.75 -16.44 15.75
C LEU A 216 -11.25 -15.01 15.96
N SER A 217 -10.47 -14.77 17.01
CA SER A 217 -9.92 -13.44 17.33
C SER A 217 -8.97 -12.94 16.25
N LEU A 218 -8.11 -13.82 15.72
CA LEU A 218 -7.19 -13.52 14.62
C LEU A 218 -7.94 -13.23 13.32
N GLY A 219 -8.95 -14.03 12.99
CA GLY A 219 -9.80 -13.79 11.82
C GLY A 219 -10.46 -12.42 11.88
N VAL A 220 -11.11 -12.10 13.01
CA VAL A 220 -11.71 -10.78 13.25
C VAL A 220 -10.67 -9.67 13.11
N ALA A 221 -9.51 -9.80 13.77
CA ALA A 221 -8.42 -8.82 13.68
C ALA A 221 -7.96 -8.62 12.23
N GLY A 222 -7.91 -9.69 11.43
CA GLY A 222 -7.55 -9.65 10.02
C GLY A 222 -8.48 -8.80 9.16
N PHE A 223 -9.79 -8.94 9.34
CA PHE A 223 -10.77 -8.09 8.65
C PHE A 223 -10.63 -6.60 9.06
N LEU A 224 -10.45 -6.31 10.34
CA LEU A 224 -10.31 -4.94 10.84
C LEU A 224 -9.01 -4.30 10.33
N LEU A 225 -7.88 -5.01 10.38
CA LEU A 225 -6.60 -4.53 9.87
C LEU A 225 -6.63 -4.33 8.36
N SER A 226 -7.18 -5.29 7.61
CA SER A 226 -7.32 -5.17 6.16
C SER A 226 -8.22 -4.01 5.76
N THR A 227 -9.21 -3.67 6.59
CA THR A 227 -10.01 -2.45 6.41
C THR A 227 -9.13 -1.21 6.44
N VAL A 228 -8.26 -1.09 7.44
CA VAL A 228 -7.33 0.05 7.55
C VAL A 228 -6.42 0.11 6.33
N ILE A 229 -5.83 -1.03 5.93
CA ILE A 229 -4.88 -1.11 4.81
C ILE A 229 -5.53 -0.72 3.48
N LEU A 230 -6.75 -1.18 3.21
CA LEU A 230 -7.43 -0.98 1.92
C LEU A 230 -8.18 0.35 1.83
N VAL A 231 -8.85 0.78 2.91
CA VAL A 231 -9.76 1.93 2.88
C VAL A 231 -9.01 3.25 3.14
N THR A 232 -7.99 3.25 4.01
CA THR A 232 -7.23 4.48 4.32
C THR A 232 -6.60 5.13 3.08
N PRO A 233 -5.92 4.39 2.19
CA PRO A 233 -5.31 4.98 1.00
C PRO A 233 -6.34 5.60 0.05
N LEU A 234 -7.53 4.99 -0.10
CA LEU A 234 -8.64 5.54 -0.87
C LEU A 234 -9.16 6.85 -0.26
N LEU A 235 -9.46 6.84 1.05
CA LEU A 235 -9.94 8.03 1.76
C LEU A 235 -8.94 9.18 1.72
N LEU A 236 -7.65 8.88 1.89
CA LEU A 236 -6.59 9.86 1.71
C LEU A 236 -6.61 10.42 0.29
N ALA A 237 -6.61 9.57 -0.74
CA ALA A 237 -6.61 10.03 -2.12
C ALA A 237 -7.81 10.93 -2.48
N LEU A 238 -8.98 10.69 -1.87
CA LEU A 238 -10.17 11.54 -2.01
C LEU A 238 -10.02 12.96 -1.43
N LEU A 239 -9.02 13.20 -0.57
CA LEU A 239 -8.72 14.54 -0.06
C LEU A 239 -8.10 15.45 -1.13
N ARG A 240 -7.46 14.86 -2.14
CA ARG A 240 -6.73 15.61 -3.17
C ARG A 240 -7.29 15.40 -4.57
N PHE A 241 -7.86 14.23 -4.84
CA PHE A 241 -8.25 13.81 -6.18
C PHE A 241 -9.72 13.40 -6.23
N ARG A 242 -10.37 13.68 -7.36
CA ARG A 242 -11.61 13.01 -7.73
C ARG A 242 -11.26 11.69 -8.41
N LEU A 243 -11.32 10.60 -7.66
CA LEU A 243 -10.97 9.28 -8.18
C LEU A 243 -11.91 8.86 -9.32
N PRO A 244 -11.39 8.35 -10.46
CA PRO A 244 -12.22 7.80 -11.52
C PRO A 244 -12.89 6.49 -11.08
N PHE A 245 -13.99 6.14 -11.73
CA PHE A 245 -14.62 4.83 -11.55
C PHE A 245 -13.61 3.70 -11.84
N GLY A 246 -13.61 2.66 -11.00
CA GLY A 246 -12.67 1.55 -11.06
C GLY A 246 -11.48 1.68 -10.09
N SER A 247 -11.35 2.78 -9.35
CA SER A 247 -10.24 3.00 -8.42
C SER A 247 -10.27 2.04 -7.23
N ALA A 248 -11.44 1.85 -6.61
CA ALA A 248 -11.60 0.90 -5.51
C ALA A 248 -11.49 -0.55 -6.00
N THR A 249 -12.10 -0.85 -7.16
CA THR A 249 -12.00 -2.16 -7.82
C THR A 249 -10.56 -2.54 -8.10
N LEU A 250 -9.76 -1.62 -8.67
CA LEU A 250 -8.36 -1.87 -8.95
C LEU A 250 -7.58 -2.23 -7.68
N ILE A 251 -7.69 -1.41 -6.63
CA ILE A 251 -6.93 -1.63 -5.39
C ILE A 251 -7.35 -2.95 -4.73
N PHE A 252 -8.65 -3.16 -4.50
CA PHE A 252 -9.14 -4.33 -3.77
C PHE A 252 -8.82 -5.61 -4.55
N THR A 253 -9.03 -5.61 -5.86
CA THR A 253 -8.79 -6.79 -6.70
C THR A 253 -7.30 -7.09 -6.85
N THR A 254 -6.44 -6.08 -7.04
CA THR A 254 -4.99 -6.30 -7.14
C THR A 254 -4.40 -6.85 -5.83
N VAL A 255 -4.84 -6.31 -4.68
CA VAL A 255 -4.38 -6.82 -3.36
C VAL A 255 -4.85 -8.26 -3.17
N ALA A 256 -6.14 -8.54 -3.36
CA ALA A 256 -6.68 -9.89 -3.23
C ALA A 256 -5.99 -10.86 -4.20
N PHE A 257 -5.83 -10.46 -5.46
CA PHE A 257 -5.16 -11.27 -6.49
C PHE A 257 -3.73 -11.62 -6.09
N GLY A 258 -2.93 -10.63 -5.68
CA GLY A 258 -1.53 -10.88 -5.30
C GLY A 258 -1.43 -11.88 -4.15
N LEU A 259 -2.21 -11.66 -3.08
CA LEU A 259 -2.19 -12.55 -1.92
C LEU A 259 -2.70 -13.96 -2.25
N ILE A 260 -3.79 -14.08 -2.99
CA ILE A 260 -4.38 -15.36 -3.37
C ILE A 260 -3.50 -16.12 -4.38
N ALA A 261 -2.79 -15.42 -5.27
CA ALA A 261 -1.86 -16.03 -6.22
C ALA A 261 -0.70 -16.73 -5.51
N MET A 262 -0.24 -16.22 -4.37
CA MET A 262 0.77 -16.88 -3.54
C MET A 262 0.29 -18.21 -2.95
N HIS A 263 -1.02 -18.39 -2.82
CA HIS A 263 -1.67 -19.62 -2.37
C HIS A 263 -2.30 -20.40 -3.53
N GLU A 264 -1.75 -20.29 -4.74
CA GLU A 264 -2.18 -21.05 -5.94
C GLU A 264 -3.67 -20.89 -6.27
N PHE A 265 -4.23 -19.72 -5.95
CA PHE A 265 -5.66 -19.44 -6.10
C PHE A 265 -6.58 -20.32 -5.24
N GLN A 266 -6.08 -20.79 -4.09
CA GLN A 266 -6.84 -21.57 -3.12
C GLN A 266 -6.86 -20.86 -1.75
N PRO A 267 -7.98 -20.23 -1.34
CA PRO A 267 -9.28 -20.14 -2.04
C PRO A 267 -9.36 -19.03 -3.10
N ALA A 268 -10.07 -19.27 -4.21
CA ALA A 268 -10.31 -18.27 -5.25
C ALA A 268 -11.49 -17.32 -4.97
N ALA A 269 -12.46 -17.76 -4.17
CA ALA A 269 -13.70 -17.03 -3.92
C ALA A 269 -13.51 -15.60 -3.38
N PRO A 270 -12.57 -15.33 -2.44
CA PRO A 270 -12.35 -13.98 -1.94
C PRO A 270 -11.96 -12.95 -3.02
N LEU A 271 -11.36 -13.39 -4.13
CA LEU A 271 -11.04 -12.52 -5.26
C LEU A 271 -12.30 -11.95 -5.91
N LEU A 272 -13.33 -12.79 -6.10
CA LEU A 272 -14.62 -12.35 -6.63
C LEU A 272 -15.33 -11.41 -5.65
N GLY A 273 -15.23 -11.69 -4.35
CA GLY A 273 -15.74 -10.79 -3.30
C GLY A 273 -15.07 -9.41 -3.35
N ALA A 274 -13.74 -9.36 -3.50
CA ALA A 274 -12.98 -8.12 -3.64
C ALA A 274 -13.38 -7.33 -4.89
N PHE A 275 -13.58 -8.02 -6.02
CA PHE A 275 -14.02 -7.42 -7.27
C PHE A 275 -15.43 -6.80 -7.16
N ILE A 276 -16.41 -7.56 -6.64
CA ILE A 276 -17.79 -7.07 -6.46
C ILE A 276 -17.81 -5.91 -5.46
N GLY A 277 -17.13 -6.06 -4.31
CA GLY A 277 -17.04 -5.01 -3.29
C GLY A 277 -16.38 -3.74 -3.82
N GLY A 278 -15.38 -3.89 -4.67
CA GLY A 278 -14.73 -2.79 -5.40
C GLY A 278 -15.69 -2.06 -6.33
N LEU A 279 -16.45 -2.78 -7.16
CA LEU A 279 -17.42 -2.18 -8.08
C LEU A 279 -18.51 -1.42 -7.34
N LEU A 280 -19.06 -2.01 -6.26
CA LEU A 280 -20.05 -1.35 -5.40
C LEU A 280 -19.48 -0.11 -4.74
N SER A 281 -18.21 -0.16 -4.31
CA SER A 281 -17.49 0.98 -3.76
C SER A 281 -17.30 2.09 -4.80
N ASP A 282 -16.92 1.75 -6.03
CA ASP A 282 -16.78 2.72 -7.12
C ASP A 282 -18.11 3.38 -7.49
N VAL A 283 -19.22 2.62 -7.53
CA VAL A 283 -20.58 3.17 -7.70
C VAL A 283 -20.90 4.14 -6.56
N THR A 284 -20.58 3.77 -5.32
CA THR A 284 -20.81 4.60 -4.13
C THR A 284 -20.01 5.90 -4.18
N LEU A 285 -18.72 5.83 -4.53
CA LEU A 285 -17.86 7.00 -4.70
C LEU A 285 -18.36 7.91 -5.83
N ALA A 286 -18.80 7.34 -6.96
CA ALA A 286 -19.34 8.11 -8.09
C ALA A 286 -20.65 8.83 -7.74
N LYS A 287 -21.52 8.22 -6.92
CA LYS A 287 -22.79 8.80 -6.47
C LYS A 287 -22.59 9.84 -5.36
N LEU A 288 -21.84 9.50 -4.32
CA LEU A 288 -21.63 10.38 -3.17
C LEU A 288 -20.75 11.58 -3.55
N ARG A 289 -19.79 11.39 -4.47
CA ARG A 289 -18.76 12.38 -4.83
C ARG A 289 -18.11 13.00 -3.57
N PRO A 290 -17.50 12.17 -2.71
CA PRO A 290 -16.89 12.62 -1.48
C PRO A 290 -15.70 13.55 -1.76
N SER A 291 -15.55 14.56 -0.92
CA SER A 291 -14.43 15.51 -0.97
C SER A 291 -14.29 16.21 0.39
N PRO A 292 -13.17 16.92 0.66
CA PRO A 292 -13.00 17.71 1.88
C PRO A 292 -14.11 18.76 2.09
N GLU A 293 -14.68 19.28 1.02
CA GLU A 293 -15.78 20.26 1.06
C GLU A 293 -17.14 19.60 1.38
N ARG A 294 -17.21 18.26 1.31
CA ARG A 294 -18.40 17.45 1.57
C ARG A 294 -18.10 16.41 2.65
N PRO A 295 -17.80 16.84 3.90
CA PRO A 295 -17.33 15.94 4.96
C PRO A 295 -18.33 14.83 5.28
N ALA A 296 -19.64 15.10 5.24
CA ALA A 296 -20.66 14.08 5.42
C ALA A 296 -20.60 12.99 4.33
N ALA A 297 -20.32 13.36 3.08
CA ALA A 297 -20.16 12.40 1.99
C ALA A 297 -18.87 11.58 2.14
N LEU A 298 -17.78 12.20 2.63
CA LEU A 298 -16.53 11.48 2.93
C LEU A 298 -16.71 10.50 4.09
N CYS A 299 -17.39 10.91 5.18
CA CYS A 299 -17.74 10.03 6.29
C CYS A 299 -18.64 8.87 5.84
N ALA A 300 -19.65 9.16 5.01
CA ALA A 300 -20.51 8.13 4.43
C ALA A 300 -19.71 7.15 3.56
N ALA A 301 -18.77 7.64 2.75
CA ALA A 301 -17.86 6.78 2.00
C ALA A 301 -17.00 5.92 2.94
N GLY A 302 -16.44 6.52 4.00
CA GLY A 302 -15.67 5.81 5.03
C GLY A 302 -16.45 4.67 5.68
N ALA A 303 -17.73 4.87 5.96
CA ALA A 303 -18.59 3.81 6.50
C ALA A 303 -18.97 2.75 5.46
N LEU A 304 -19.33 3.16 4.24
CA LEU A 304 -19.92 2.26 3.24
C LEU A 304 -18.89 1.39 2.51
N LEU A 305 -17.70 1.91 2.20
CA LEU A 305 -16.65 1.16 1.49
C LEU A 305 -16.31 -0.18 2.16
N PRO A 306 -15.91 -0.23 3.44
CA PRO A 306 -15.67 -1.48 4.12
C PRO A 306 -16.91 -2.36 4.25
N ALA A 307 -18.10 -1.76 4.47
CA ALA A 307 -19.34 -2.53 4.55
C ALA A 307 -19.60 -3.32 3.25
N LEU A 308 -19.44 -2.65 2.11
CA LEU A 308 -19.66 -3.23 0.79
C LEU A 308 -18.59 -4.28 0.45
N LEU A 309 -17.32 -4.02 0.80
CA LEU A 309 -16.24 -4.98 0.60
C LEU A 309 -16.50 -6.27 1.38
N TRP A 310 -16.75 -6.17 2.68
CA TRP A 310 -16.88 -7.35 3.53
C TRP A 310 -18.21 -8.07 3.37
N ALA A 311 -19.31 -7.34 3.13
CA ALA A 311 -20.58 -7.98 2.75
C ALA A 311 -20.44 -8.77 1.44
N SER A 312 -19.71 -8.25 0.45
CA SER A 312 -19.44 -8.96 -0.81
C SER A 312 -18.55 -10.18 -0.56
N HIS A 313 -17.51 -10.04 0.27
CA HIS A 313 -16.63 -11.13 0.66
C HIS A 313 -17.40 -12.28 1.34
N PHE A 314 -18.16 -11.98 2.41
CA PHE A 314 -18.99 -12.97 3.10
C PHE A 314 -20.07 -13.55 2.19
N GLY A 315 -20.70 -12.73 1.34
CA GLY A 315 -21.71 -13.21 0.38
C GLY A 315 -21.15 -14.24 -0.59
N VAL A 316 -19.94 -14.03 -1.11
CA VAL A 316 -19.28 -15.00 -1.99
C VAL A 316 -18.81 -16.23 -1.22
N LEU A 317 -18.27 -16.07 0.00
CA LEU A 317 -17.93 -17.20 0.86
C LEU A 317 -19.14 -18.07 1.21
N ALA A 318 -20.30 -17.45 1.47
CA ALA A 318 -21.54 -18.17 1.77
C ALA A 318 -21.93 -19.12 0.63
N VAL A 319 -21.76 -18.69 -0.62
CA VAL A 319 -22.08 -19.49 -1.81
C VAL A 319 -21.05 -20.59 -2.04
N GLY A 320 -19.76 -20.30 -1.88
CA GLY A 320 -18.69 -21.25 -2.21
C GLY A 320 -18.35 -22.25 -1.09
N TYR A 321 -18.43 -21.83 0.16
CA TYR A 321 -17.88 -22.56 1.32
C TYR A 321 -18.85 -22.65 2.51
N GLY A 322 -19.95 -21.89 2.49
CA GLY A 322 -20.79 -21.66 3.65
C GLY A 322 -20.11 -20.75 4.68
N ILE A 323 -20.91 -20.11 5.54
CA ILE A 323 -20.40 -19.34 6.68
C ILE A 323 -20.62 -20.19 7.94
N GLY A 324 -19.52 -20.59 8.58
CA GLY A 324 -19.52 -21.29 9.87
C GLY A 324 -19.60 -20.36 11.07
N TRP A 325 -19.19 -19.11 10.91
CA TRP A 325 -19.28 -18.10 11.96
C TRP A 325 -20.75 -17.78 12.29
N PRO A 326 -21.08 -17.56 13.57
CA PRO A 326 -22.42 -17.14 13.97
C PRO A 326 -22.71 -15.73 13.43
N ALA A 327 -24.00 -15.39 13.33
CA ALA A 327 -24.45 -14.15 12.71
C ALA A 327 -23.84 -12.91 13.36
N GLU A 328 -23.74 -12.92 14.68
CA GLU A 328 -23.16 -11.87 15.51
C GLU A 328 -21.72 -11.55 15.10
N LEU A 329 -20.95 -12.56 14.67
CA LEU A 329 -19.53 -12.40 14.43
C LEU A 329 -19.27 -11.85 13.02
N TRP A 330 -19.84 -12.45 11.96
CA TRP A 330 -19.61 -11.94 10.61
C TRP A 330 -20.32 -10.60 10.35
N THR A 331 -21.53 -10.40 10.88
CA THR A 331 -22.20 -9.08 10.80
C THR A 331 -21.51 -8.05 11.70
N GLY A 332 -21.05 -8.46 12.88
CA GLY A 332 -20.28 -7.60 13.79
C GLY A 332 -18.99 -7.10 13.16
N VAL A 333 -18.25 -7.96 12.44
CA VAL A 333 -17.06 -7.57 11.67
C VAL A 333 -17.39 -6.51 10.61
N ILE A 334 -18.45 -6.69 9.83
CA ILE A 334 -18.89 -5.70 8.83
C ILE A 334 -19.17 -4.35 9.51
N VAL A 335 -19.89 -4.35 10.63
CA VAL A 335 -20.21 -3.12 11.38
C VAL A 335 -18.95 -2.46 11.94
N LEU A 336 -18.08 -3.21 12.59
CA LEU A 336 -16.84 -2.67 13.19
C LEU A 336 -15.90 -2.12 12.12
N SER A 337 -15.70 -2.82 11.00
CA SER A 337 -14.95 -2.30 9.85
C SER A 337 -15.55 -1.00 9.32
N SER A 338 -16.88 -0.89 9.28
CA SER A 338 -17.58 0.35 8.90
C SER A 338 -17.33 1.49 9.88
N LEU A 339 -17.33 1.20 11.18
CA LEU A 339 -17.01 2.19 12.21
C LEU A 339 -15.53 2.64 12.15
N ILE A 340 -14.60 1.74 11.84
CA ILE A 340 -13.19 2.07 11.63
C ILE A 340 -13.04 3.01 10.42
N GLY A 341 -13.64 2.66 9.28
CA GLY A 341 -13.58 3.51 8.10
C GLY A 341 -14.26 4.87 8.30
N LEU A 342 -15.38 4.92 9.02
CA LEU A 342 -16.04 6.15 9.45
C LEU A 342 -15.13 6.99 10.35
N LEU A 343 -14.49 6.38 11.35
CA LEU A 343 -13.58 7.07 12.26
C LEU A 343 -12.40 7.68 11.49
N ILE A 344 -11.78 6.92 10.59
CA ILE A 344 -10.70 7.42 9.73
C ILE A 344 -11.19 8.63 8.93
N ALA A 345 -12.32 8.50 8.22
CA ALA A 345 -12.88 9.61 7.43
C ALA A 345 -13.19 10.84 8.28
N PHE A 346 -13.75 10.65 9.47
CA PHE A 346 -14.05 11.72 10.42
C PHE A 346 -12.77 12.45 10.88
N LEU A 347 -11.73 11.71 11.25
CA LEU A 347 -10.43 12.28 11.65
C LEU A 347 -9.78 13.09 10.53
N LEU A 348 -9.96 12.70 9.26
CA LEU A 348 -9.42 13.41 8.10
C LEU A 348 -10.09 14.77 7.83
N VAL A 349 -11.33 14.97 8.30
CA VAL A 349 -12.11 16.21 8.07
C VAL A 349 -12.28 17.06 9.33
N LEU A 350 -11.60 16.70 10.43
CA LEU A 350 -11.61 17.52 11.63
C LEU A 350 -11.18 18.96 11.29
N PRO A 351 -11.93 19.98 11.75
CA PRO A 351 -11.57 21.37 11.52
C PRO A 351 -10.16 21.65 12.04
N ARG A 352 -9.30 22.23 11.19
CA ARG A 352 -8.01 22.73 11.69
C ARG A 352 -8.27 23.85 12.68
N PRO A 353 -7.54 23.92 13.82
CA PRO A 353 -7.65 25.05 14.73
C PRO A 353 -7.47 26.35 13.94
N ARG A 354 -8.39 27.30 14.10
CA ARG A 354 -8.19 28.65 13.57
C ARG A 354 -6.97 29.21 14.28
N THR A 355 -5.83 29.29 13.59
CA THR A 355 -4.72 30.11 14.07
C THR A 355 -5.26 31.53 14.18
N ALA A 356 -5.35 32.06 15.40
CA ALA A 356 -5.70 33.46 15.60
C ALA A 356 -4.75 34.31 14.73
N PRO A 357 -5.26 35.33 14.01
CA PRO A 357 -4.38 36.24 13.30
C PRO A 357 -3.40 36.85 14.30
N ALA A 358 -2.11 36.76 13.99
CA ALA A 358 -1.04 37.41 14.74
C ALA A 358 -1.08 38.94 14.53
#